data_AF-A0A2M7DKC9-F1
#
_entry.id   AF-A0A2M7DKC9-F1
#
_cell.length_a   1.000
_cell.length_b   1.000
_cell.length_c   1.000
_cell.angle_alpha   90.00
_cell.angle_beta   90.00
_cell.angle_gamma   90.00
#
_symmetry.space_group_name_H-M   'P 1'
#
loop_
_entity.id
_entity.type
_entity.pdbx_description
1 polymer ?
#
loop_
_entity_poly.entity_id
_entity_poly.type
_entity_poly.pdbx_seq_one_letter_code
_entity_poly.pdbx_strand_id
1 'polypeptide(L)' 'MKNLYLIFKELFYSLTGALGCFVIMEILRPGMVLAYININWVLIFWLIIGILVLTINDIKIKINN' A
#
# COMPACT_ATOMS: atom_id res chain seq x y z
N MET A 1 -4.59 -18.16 -8.07
CA MET A 1 -4.30 -17.48 -6.78
C MET A 1 -2.88 -16.93 -6.67
N LYS A 2 -1.82 -17.61 -7.13
CA LYS A 2 -0.42 -17.07 -7.07
C LYS A 2 -0.25 -15.72 -7.79
N ASN A 3 -0.81 -15.56 -8.99
CA ASN A 3 -0.70 -14.30 -9.75
C ASN A 3 -1.43 -13.14 -9.06
N LEU A 4 -2.62 -13.39 -8.49
CA LEU A 4 -3.39 -12.36 -7.78
C LEU A 4 -2.63 -11.86 -6.55
N TYR A 5 -2.06 -12.77 -5.75
CA TYR A 5 -1.21 -12.42 -4.62
C TYR A 5 0.01 -11.59 -5.04
N LEU A 6 0.69 -11.97 -6.13
CA LEU A 6 1.83 -11.21 -6.67
C LEU A 6 1.43 -9.78 -7.05
N ILE A 7 0.31 -9.61 -7.75
CA ILE A 7 -0.21 -8.29 -8.15
C ILE A 7 -0.48 -7.43 -6.91
N PHE A 8 -1.20 -7.95 -5.91
CA PHE A 8 -1.48 -7.19 -4.68
C PHE A 8 -0.21 -6.87 -3.89
N LYS A 9 0.76 -7.79 -3.88
CA LYS A 9 2.06 -7.58 -3.23
C LYS A 9 2.83 -6.44 -3.91
N GLU A 10 2.96 -6.47 -5.23
CA GLU A 10 3.63 -5.41 -5.99
C GLU A 10 2.92 -4.06 -5.81
N LEU A 11 1.58 -4.07 -5.82
CA LEU A 11 0.77 -2.88 -5.59
C LEU A 11 1.01 -2.31 -4.19
N PHE A 12 1.09 -3.15 -3.16
CA PHE A 12 1.42 -2.73 -1.79
C PHE A 12 2.82 -2.10 -1.69
N TYR A 13 3.84 -2.71 -2.32
CA TYR A 13 5.19 -2.13 -2.34
C TYR A 13 5.24 -0.80 -3.07
N SER A 14 4.57 -0.70 -4.23
CA SER A 14 4.46 0.56 -4.99
C SER A 14 3.79 1.66 -4.16
N LEU A 15 2.69 1.33 -3.48
CA LEU A 15 1.97 2.29 -2.64
C LEU A 15 2.78 2.73 -1.41
N THR A 16 3.57 1.83 -0.83
CA THR A 16 4.51 2.14 0.26
C THR A 16 5.61 3.09 -0.22
N GLY A 17 6.15 2.86 -1.43
CA GLY A 17 7.10 3.76 -2.08
C GLY A 17 6.50 5.14 -2.35
N ALA A 18 5.27 5.19 -2.86
CA ALA A 18 4.54 6.44 -3.10
C ALA A 18 4.33 7.24 -1.80
N LEU A 19 3.93 6.58 -0.71
CA LEU A 19 3.82 7.20 0.62
C LEU A 19 5.17 7.75 1.09
N GLY A 20 6.26 7.01 0.90
CA GLY A 20 7.61 7.51 1.20
C GLY A 20 7.96 8.76 0.41
N CYS A 21 7.70 8.77 -0.91
CA CYS A 21 7.90 9.95 -1.76
C CYS A 21 7.05 11.14 -1.31
N PHE A 22 5.79 10.91 -0.93
CA PHE A 22 4.91 11.94 -0.40
C PHE A 22 5.44 12.53 0.91
N VAL A 23 5.94 11.70 1.83
CA VAL A 23 6.56 12.17 3.07
C VAL A 23 7.82 13.01 2.76
N ILE A 24 8.68 12.54 1.85
CA ILE A 24 9.88 13.28 1.45
C ILE A 24 9.51 14.63 0.82
N MET A 25 8.54 14.66 -0.09
CA MET A 25 8.07 15.90 -0.71
C MET A 25 7.47 16.86 0.32
N GLU A 26 6.69 16.35 1.28
CA GLU A 26 6.11 17.15 2.34
C GLU A 26 7.19 17.72 3.28
N ILE A 27 8.29 17.00 3.53
CA ILE A 27 9.43 17.51 4.28
C ILE A 27 10.18 18.59 3.50
N LEU A 28 10.42 18.38 2.20
CA LEU A 28 11.11 19.35 1.35
C LEU A 28 10.30 20.63 1.13
N ARG A 29 8.97 20.49 1.00
CA ARG A 29 8.06 21.60 0.81
C ARG A 29 6.72 21.32 1.51
N PRO A 30 6.57 21.75 2.77
CA PRO A 30 5.36 21.52 3.54
C PRO A 30 4.16 22.19 2.89
N GLY A 31 3.02 21.52 2.95
CA GLY A 31 1.75 21.94 2.37
C GLY A 31 1.59 21.61 0.89
N MET A 32 2.63 21.10 0.19
CA MET A 32 2.48 20.71 -1.21
C MET A 32 1.64 19.44 -1.33
N VAL A 33 1.95 18.37 -0.59
CA VAL A 33 1.22 17.11 -0.75
C VAL A 33 -0.16 17.22 -0.14
N LEU A 34 -0.26 17.81 1.06
CA LEU A 34 -1.54 18.01 1.75
C LEU A 34 -2.53 18.91 0.97
N ALA A 35 -2.05 19.82 0.12
CA ALA A 35 -2.92 20.68 -0.69
C ALA A 35 -3.56 19.98 -1.90
N TYR A 36 -2.91 18.97 -2.47
CA TYR A 36 -3.41 18.27 -3.67
C TYR A 36 -3.95 16.87 -3.36
N ILE A 37 -3.41 16.21 -2.34
CA ILE A 37 -3.71 14.82 -2.02
C ILE A 37 -4.10 14.72 -0.54
N ASN A 38 -5.27 14.15 -0.29
CA ASN A 38 -5.66 13.83 1.08
C ASN A 38 -4.94 12.54 1.52
N ILE A 39 -3.90 12.71 2.32
CA ILE A 39 -3.06 11.62 2.82
C ILE A 39 -3.88 10.55 3.57
N ASN A 40 -4.98 10.92 4.23
CA ASN A 40 -5.81 9.99 4.98
C ASN A 40 -6.45 8.97 4.05
N TRP A 41 -6.95 9.39 2.88
CA TRP A 41 -7.50 8.48 1.89
C TRP A 41 -6.43 7.52 1.36
N VAL A 42 -5.22 8.02 1.09
CA VAL A 42 -4.10 7.18 0.62
C VAL A 42 -3.72 6.15 1.69
N LEU A 43 -3.66 6.54 2.96
CA LEU A 43 -3.40 5.63 4.08
C LEU A 43 -4.49 4.57 4.26
N ILE A 44 -5.77 4.94 4.13
CA ILE A 44 -6.88 3.99 4.17
C ILE A 44 -6.75 2.97 3.04
N PHE A 45 -6.48 3.41 1.81
CA PHE A 45 -6.23 2.52 0.69
C PHE A 45 -5.04 1.59 0.93
N TRP A 46 -3.93 2.13 1.46
CA TRP A 46 -2.75 1.35 1.83
C TRP A 46 -3.07 0.24 2.84
N LEU A 47 -3.84 0.56 3.88
CA LEU A 47 -4.27 -0.41 4.89
C LEU A 47 -5.13 -1.52 4.30
N ILE A 48 -6.13 -1.18 3.46
CA ILE A 48 -7.01 -2.16 2.82
C ILE A 48 -6.19 -3.13 1.97
N ILE A 49 -5.23 -2.62 1.18
CA ILE A 49 -4.35 -3.45 0.35
C ILE A 49 -3.47 -4.34 1.23
N GLY A 50 -2.91 -3.82 2.33
CA GLY A 50 -2.12 -4.60 3.28
C GLY A 50 -2.89 -5.77 3.89
N ILE A 51 -4.14 -5.53 4.31
CA ILE A 51 -5.03 -6.57 4.86
C ILE A 51 -5.34 -7.64 3.80
N LEU A 52 -5.59 -7.23 2.56
CA LEU A 52 -5.83 -8.18 1.45
C LEU A 52 -4.60 -9.05 1.19
N VAL A 53 -3.40 -8.47 1.14
CA VAL A 53 -2.15 -9.22 0.94
C VAL A 53 -1.95 -10.24 2.06
N LEU A 54 -2.18 -9.87 3.31
CA LEU A 54 -2.05 -10.76 4.47
C LEU A 54 -3.08 -11.90 4.42
N THR A 55 -4.35 -11.57 4.19
CA THR A 55 -5.44 -12.54 4.13
C THR A 55 -5.23 -13.57 3.01
N ILE A 56 -4.82 -13.11 1.82
CA ILE A 56 -4.52 -14.00 0.69
C ILE A 56 -3.30 -14.90 1.00
N ASN A 57 -2.30 -14.37 1.70
CA ASN A 57 -1.14 -15.15 2.09
C ASN A 57 -1.50 -16.26 3.09
N ASP A 58 -2.33 -15.95 4.10
CA ASP A 58 -2.82 -16.91 5.08
C ASP A 58 -3.61 -18.06 4.43
N ILE A 59 -4.55 -17.72 3.54
CA ILE A 59 -5.31 -18.71 2.76
C ILE A 59 -4.38 -19.61 1.94
N LYS A 60 -3.35 -19.03 1.30
CA LYS A 60 -2.39 -19.78 0.50
C LYS A 60 -1.57 -20.76 1.36
N ILE A 61 -1.17 -20.36 2.57
CA ILE A 61 -0.43 -21.23 3.49
C ILE A 61 -1.31 -22.40 3.94
N LYS A 62 -2.57 -22.12 4.29
CA LYS A 62 -3.52 -23.15 4.75
C LYS A 62 -3.85 -24.21 3.69
N ILE A 63 -3.84 -23.86 2.40
CA ILE A 63 -4.11 -24.82 1.30
C ILE A 63 -2.91 -25.76 1.05
N ASN A 64 -1.70 -25.32 1.38
CA ASN A 64 -0.46 -25.97 0.97
C ASN A 64 0.18 -26.81 2.10
N ASN A 65 -0.54 -27.01 3.21
CA ASN A 65 -0.15 -27.71 4.42
C ASN A 65 -1.23 -28.75 4.74
#